data_AF-A0A3G1VW81-F1
#
_entry.id   AF-A0A3G1VW81-F1
#
_cell.length_a   1.000
_cell.length_b   1.000
_cell.length_c   1.000
_cell.angle_alpha   90.00
_cell.angle_beta   90.00
_cell.angle_gamma   90.00
#
_symmetry.space_group_name_H-M   'P 1'
#
loop_
_entity.id
_entity.type
_entity.pdbx_description
1 polymer ?
#
loop_
_entity_poly.entity_id
_entity_poly.type
_entity_poly.pdbx_seq_one_letter_code
_entity_poly.pdbx_strand_id
1 'polypeptide(L)'
;MTLLSVMMSSILYSMLTTLSKEKNLLKEESSNFECGFQSQTEKNNQMSSQFFMIAILFLIFDVEIAFILPIPLSETMFNLNNWNILIILIILLTGTLAEWKMGMIEWTK
;
A
#
# COMPACT_ATOMS: atom_id res chain seq x y z
N MET A 1 0.74 -0.92 24.59
CA MET A 1 -0.51 -1.12 23.83
C MET A 1 -0.32 -2.08 22.66
N THR A 2 0.70 -1.90 21.81
CA THR A 2 1.05 -2.80 20.71
C THR A 2 1.40 -4.23 21.15
N LEU A 3 2.14 -4.40 22.26
CA LEU A 3 2.45 -5.73 22.80
C LEU A 3 1.19 -6.49 23.26
N LEU A 4 0.24 -5.77 23.88
CA LEU A 4 -1.02 -6.33 24.35
C LEU A 4 -1.88 -6.81 23.17
N SER A 5 -1.97 -6.02 22.09
CA SER A 5 -2.72 -6.42 20.89
C SER A 5 -2.13 -7.65 20.20
N VAL A 6 -0.80 -7.78 20.17
CA VAL A 6 -0.12 -8.95 19.59
C VAL A 6 -0.35 -10.19 20.45
N MET A 7 -0.30 -10.06 21.78
CA MET A 7 -0.61 -11.16 22.69
C MET A 7 -2.05 -11.64 22.49
N MET A 8 -3.02 -10.72 22.44
CA MET A 8 -4.43 -11.08 22.24
C MET A 8 -4.68 -11.78 20.90
N SER A 9 -4.09 -11.32 19.79
CA SER A 9 -4.27 -11.96 18.49
C SER A 9 -3.65 -13.35 18.43
N SER A 10 -2.49 -13.56 19.05
CA SER A 10 -1.83 -14.86 19.11
C SER A 10 -2.63 -15.89 19.94
N ILE A 11 -3.21 -15.46 21.06
CA ILE A 11 -4.05 -16.31 21.91
C ILE A 11 -5.31 -16.74 21.14
N LEU A 12 -6.00 -15.80 20.48
CA LEU A 12 -7.17 -16.11 19.66
C LEU A 12 -6.85 -17.08 18.53
N TYR A 13 -5.73 -16.89 17.83
CA TYR A 13 -5.31 -17.81 16.75
C TYR A 13 -5.05 -19.23 17.28
N SER A 14 -4.32 -19.36 18.40
CA SER A 14 -4.05 -20.66 19.01
C SER A 14 -5.32 -21.38 19.47
N MET A 15 -6.29 -20.65 20.04
CA MET A 15 -7.60 -21.20 20.37
C MET A 15 -8.33 -21.72 19.13
N LEU A 16 -8.40 -20.94 18.06
CA LEU A 16 -9.06 -21.36 16.81
C LEU A 16 -8.45 -22.66 16.23
N THR A 17 -7.12 -22.79 16.25
CA THR A 17 -6.46 -23.99 15.73
C THR A 17 -6.69 -25.25 16.59
N THR A 18 -6.94 -25.09 17.89
CA THR A 18 -7.22 -26.23 18.79
C THR A 18 -8.69 -26.65 18.76
N LEU A 19 -9.62 -25.72 18.51
CA LEU A 19 -11.04 -26.00 18.31
C LEU A 19 -11.36 -26.56 16.91
N SER A 20 -10.53 -26.29 15.90
CA SER A 20 -10.73 -26.81 14.55
C SER A 20 -10.62 -28.35 14.53
N LYS A 21 -11.76 -29.01 14.29
CA LYS A 21 -11.96 -30.45 14.51
C LYS A 21 -11.65 -31.32 13.30
N GLU A 22 -11.51 -30.73 12.10
CA GLU A 22 -11.21 -31.44 10.87
C GLU A 22 -9.78 -31.15 10.40
N LYS A 23 -8.89 -32.12 10.62
CA LYS A 23 -7.49 -32.08 10.13
C LYS A 23 -7.27 -32.91 8.86
N ASN A 24 -8.32 -33.56 8.36
CA ASN A 24 -8.25 -34.30 7.11
C ASN A 24 -8.38 -33.32 5.95
N LEU A 25 -7.27 -32.65 5.62
CA LEU A 25 -7.17 -31.78 4.46
C LEU A 25 -7.38 -32.62 3.19
N LEU A 26 -8.58 -32.57 2.62
CA LEU A 26 -8.80 -33.10 1.29
C LEU A 26 -8.03 -32.23 0.28
N LYS A 27 -7.48 -32.85 -0.75
CA LYS A 27 -6.67 -32.15 -1.76
C LYS A 27 -7.44 -31.03 -2.47
N GLU A 28 -8.76 -31.14 -2.53
CA GLU A 28 -9.65 -30.16 -3.16
C GLU A 28 -9.86 -28.93 -2.25
N GLU A 29 -9.95 -29.12 -0.93
CA GLU A 29 -10.06 -28.02 0.05
C GLU A 29 -8.75 -27.24 0.22
N SER A 30 -7.62 -27.89 -0.03
CA SER A 30 -6.29 -27.27 -0.01
C SER A 30 -5.87 -26.67 -1.35
N SER A 31 -6.70 -26.80 -2.39
CA SER A 31 -6.46 -26.19 -3.70
C SER A 31 -6.99 -24.75 -3.75
N ASN A 32 -6.40 -23.93 -4.62
CA ASN A 32 -6.84 -22.55 -4.80
C ASN A 32 -8.29 -22.51 -5.28
N PHE A 33 -9.09 -21.60 -4.72
CA PHE A 33 -10.48 -21.44 -5.11
C PHE A 33 -10.58 -20.69 -6.46
N GLU A 34 -10.56 -21.44 -7.56
CA GLU A 34 -10.76 -20.92 -8.92
C GLU A 34 -11.97 -21.61 -9.58
N CYS A 35 -13.13 -21.60 -8.89
CA CYS A 35 -14.37 -22.20 -9.39
C CYS A 35 -14.23 -23.69 -9.78
N GLY A 36 -13.42 -24.45 -9.02
CA GLY A 36 -13.17 -25.87 -9.27
C GLY A 36 -12.20 -26.16 -10.44
N PHE A 37 -11.66 -25.13 -11.08
CA PHE A 37 -10.61 -25.29 -12.08
C PHE A 37 -9.23 -25.32 -11.42
N GLN A 38 -8.33 -26.13 -11.97
CA GLN A 38 -6.93 -26.07 -11.60
C GLN A 38 -6.35 -24.75 -12.10
N SER A 39 -5.70 -24.00 -11.21
CA SER A 39 -5.08 -22.73 -11.56
C SER A 39 -4.07 -22.92 -12.68
N GLN A 40 -4.41 -22.45 -13.88
CA GLN A 40 -3.54 -22.45 -15.06
C GLN A 40 -2.52 -21.29 -15.03
N THR A 41 -2.53 -20.49 -13.97
CA THR A 41 -1.62 -19.36 -13.84
C THR A 41 -0.28 -19.83 -13.29
N GLU A 42 0.75 -19.76 -14.13
CA GLU A 42 2.11 -19.74 -13.61
C GLU A 42 2.22 -18.54 -12.66
N LYS A 43 2.70 -18.77 -11.43
CA LYS A 43 2.89 -17.73 -10.39
C LYS A 43 3.85 -16.59 -10.78
N ASN A 44 4.39 -16.63 -11.99
CA ASN A 44 5.30 -15.65 -12.56
C ASN A 44 4.60 -14.69 -13.54
N ASN A 45 3.27 -14.58 -13.51
CA ASN A 45 2.61 -13.50 -14.22
C ASN A 45 3.13 -12.16 -13.68
N GLN A 46 3.83 -11.44 -14.56
CA GLN A 46 4.34 -10.12 -14.27
C GLN A 46 3.13 -9.23 -13.97
N MET A 47 3.09 -8.69 -12.76
CA MET A 47 2.11 -7.69 -12.36
C MET A 47 2.11 -6.55 -13.39
N SER A 48 0.94 -5.94 -13.63
CA SER A 48 0.85 -4.89 -14.65
C SER A 48 1.79 -3.74 -14.30
N SER A 49 2.44 -3.19 -15.33
CA SER A 49 3.39 -2.07 -15.19
C SER A 49 2.75 -0.81 -14.57
N GLN A 50 1.43 -0.68 -14.67
CA GLN A 50 0.65 0.40 -14.06
C GLN A 50 0.71 0.36 -12.52
N PHE A 51 0.60 -0.82 -11.91
CA PHE A 51 0.71 -0.94 -10.45
C PHE A 51 2.11 -0.56 -9.96
N PHE A 52 3.13 -0.89 -10.74
CA PHE A 52 4.51 -0.53 -10.43
C PHE A 52 4.73 0.99 -10.47
N MET A 53 4.19 1.68 -11.49
CA MET A 53 4.30 3.14 -11.59
C MET A 53 3.59 3.86 -10.44
N ILE A 54 2.39 3.39 -10.05
CA ILE A 54 1.67 3.96 -8.90
C ILE A 54 2.47 3.78 -7.60
N ALA A 55 3.17 2.64 -7.43
CA ALA A 55 4.00 2.41 -6.25
C ALA A 55 5.21 3.35 -6.17
N ILE A 56 5.86 3.65 -7.30
CA ILE A 56 6.96 4.62 -7.36
C ILE A 56 6.44 6.03 -7.05
N LEU A 57 5.34 6.43 -7.68
CA LEU A 57 4.71 7.73 -7.43
C LEU A 57 4.32 7.88 -5.95
N PHE A 58 3.76 6.84 -5.34
CA PHE A 58 3.45 6.83 -3.92
C PHE A 58 4.70 7.01 -3.05
N LEU A 59 5.80 6.33 -3.36
CA LEU A 59 7.05 6.43 -2.63
C LEU A 59 7.63 7.86 -2.69
N ILE A 60 7.57 8.51 -3.85
CA ILE A 60 8.01 9.91 -4.01
C ILE A 60 7.15 10.84 -3.16
N PHE A 61 5.81 10.71 -3.21
CA PHE A 61 4.93 11.53 -2.38
C PHE A 61 5.06 11.30 -0.89
N ASP A 62 5.32 10.06 -0.45
CA ASP A 62 5.52 9.76 0.97
C ASP A 62 6.76 10.48 1.52
N VAL A 63 7.87 10.49 0.75
CA VAL A 63 9.08 11.23 1.10
C VAL A 63 8.83 12.74 1.14
N GLU A 64 8.12 13.29 0.16
CA GLU A 64 7.81 14.73 0.14
C GLU A 64 6.90 15.16 1.29
N ILE A 65 5.89 14.36 1.64
CA ILE A 65 5.01 14.62 2.79
C ILE A 65 5.79 14.57 4.11
N ALA A 66 6.74 13.64 4.24
CA ALA A 66 7.60 13.57 5.43
C ALA A 66 8.41 14.87 5.64
N PHE A 67 8.79 15.58 4.57
CA PHE A 67 9.43 16.89 4.66
C PHE A 67 8.45 18.04 4.97
N ILE A 68 7.20 17.95 4.51
CA ILE A 68 6.17 18.99 4.76
C ILE A 68 5.65 18.94 6.21
N LEU A 69 5.48 17.74 6.76
CA LEU A 69 4.87 17.51 8.08
C LEU A 69 5.52 18.26 9.27
N PRO A 70 6.86 18.37 9.41
CA PRO A 70 7.47 19.07 10.55
C PRO A 70 7.30 20.60 10.52
N ILE A 71 7.01 21.19 9.35
CA ILE A 71 7.00 22.64 9.16
C ILE A 71 5.91 23.35 9.98
N PRO A 72 4.62 22.91 9.98
CA PRO A 72 3.59 23.57 10.76
C PRO A 72 3.74 23.37 12.28
N LEU A 73 4.50 22.35 12.73
CA LEU A 73 4.79 22.15 14.15
C LEU A 73 5.88 23.10 14.67
N SER A 74 6.66 23.73 13.78
CA SER A 74 7.66 24.72 14.15
C SER A 74 7.07 26.14 14.07
N GLU A 75 6.58 26.66 15.20
CA GLU A 75 6.02 28.02 15.27
C GLU A 75 7.04 29.11 14.88
N THR A 76 8.34 28.81 14.95
CA THR A 76 9.43 29.72 14.56
C THR A 76 9.65 29.84 13.05
N MET A 77 9.10 28.91 12.25
CA MET A 77 9.21 28.91 10.79
C MET A 77 8.03 29.61 10.11
N PHE A 78 6.95 29.94 10.82
CA PHE A 78 5.77 30.63 10.29
C PHE A 78 5.99 32.15 10.04
N ASN A 79 7.22 32.54 9.69
CA ASN A 79 7.48 33.87 9.14
C ASN A 79 6.99 33.95 7.68
N LEU A 80 6.74 35.16 7.20
CA LEU A 80 6.23 35.50 5.85
C LEU A 80 7.07 34.92 4.67
N ASN A 81 8.18 34.25 4.94
CA ASN A 81 9.11 33.69 3.95
C ASN A 81 8.92 32.18 3.66
N ASN A 82 7.79 31.58 4.05
CA ASN A 82 7.46 30.17 3.77
C ASN A 82 7.09 29.87 2.30
N TRP A 83 7.68 30.58 1.35
CA TRP A 83 7.47 30.34 -0.08
C TRP A 83 7.97 28.96 -0.51
N ASN A 84 8.91 28.36 0.24
CA ASN A 84 9.42 27.02 -0.01
C ASN A 84 8.31 25.95 0.03
N ILE A 85 7.31 26.09 0.91
CA ILE A 85 6.18 25.14 0.99
C ILE A 85 5.35 25.23 -0.30
N LEU A 86 5.06 26.45 -0.76
CA LEU A 86 4.30 26.68 -1.99
C LEU A 86 5.05 26.14 -3.20
N ILE A 87 6.37 26.32 -3.26
CA ILE A 87 7.21 25.80 -4.35
C ILE A 87 7.16 24.26 -4.37
N ILE A 88 7.33 23.61 -3.22
CA ILE A 88 7.25 22.14 -3.11
C ILE A 88 5.88 21.64 -3.54
N LEU A 89 4.79 22.27 -3.09
CA LEU A 89 3.43 21.90 -3.50
C LEU A 89 3.18 22.09 -5.01
N ILE A 90 3.72 23.15 -5.61
CA ILE A 90 3.60 23.40 -7.05
C ILE A 90 4.37 22.32 -7.84
N ILE A 91 5.56 21.94 -7.39
CA ILE A 91 6.34 20.86 -8.02
C ILE A 91 5.57 19.54 -7.95
N LEU A 92 4.98 19.22 -6.78
CA LEU A 92 4.16 18.03 -6.56
C LEU A 92 2.95 17.99 -7.50
N LEU A 93 2.21 19.10 -7.59
CA LEU A 93 1.06 19.23 -8.48
C LEU A 93 1.44 19.16 -9.96
N THR A 94 2.54 19.77 -10.37
CA THR A 94 2.96 19.74 -11.78
C THR A 94 3.50 18.38 -12.19
N GLY A 95 4.20 17.68 -11.30
CA GLY A 95 4.67 16.30 -11.50
C GLY A 95 3.51 15.32 -11.70
N THR A 96 2.53 15.31 -10.80
CA THR A 96 1.33 14.47 -10.92
C THR A 96 0.56 14.71 -12.22
N LEU A 97 0.36 15.98 -12.59
CA LEU A 97 -0.36 16.34 -13.81
C LEU A 97 0.39 15.90 -15.07
N ALA A 98 1.72 15.96 -15.07
CA ALA A 98 2.54 15.48 -16.19
C ALA A 98 2.39 13.96 -16.37
N GLU A 99 2.46 13.19 -15.28
CA GLU A 99 2.32 11.73 -15.31
C GLU A 99 0.91 11.29 -15.72
N TRP A 100 -0.12 12.02 -15.27
CA TRP A 100 -1.49 11.77 -15.71
C TRP A 100 -1.65 12.04 -17.20
N LYS A 101 -1.12 13.16 -17.70
CA LYS A 101 -1.18 13.47 -19.15
C LYS A 101 -0.45 12.42 -20.01
N MET A 102 0.55 11.73 -19.47
CA MET A 102 1.23 10.62 -20.14
C MET A 102 0.42 9.30 -20.13
N GLY A 103 -0.73 9.26 -19.46
CA GLY A 103 -1.59 8.08 -19.38
C GLY A 103 -1.01 6.95 -18.52
N MET A 104 0.04 7.22 -17.73
CA MET A 104 0.72 6.18 -16.92
C MET A 104 -0.11 5.75 -15.70
N ILE A 105 -1.02 6.62 -15.26
CA ILE A 105 -1.94 6.41 -14.13
C ILE A 105 -3.33 5.97 -14.63
N GLU A 106 -3.61 6.09 -15.93
CA GLU A 106 -4.90 5.71 -16.49
C GLU A 106 -4.99 4.19 -16.61
N TRP A 107 -6.05 3.66 -16.05
CA TRP A 107 -6.34 2.24 -16.12
C TRP A 107 -6.92 1.95 -17.50
N THR A 108 -6.32 0.97 -18.18
CA THR A 108 -6.94 0.36 -19.35
C THR A 108 -8.21 -0.36 -18.89
N LYS A 109 -9.32 -0.08 -19.56
CA LYS A 109 -10.58 -0.81 -19.37
C LYS A 109 -10.43 -2.28 -19.74
#